data_AF-A0A914F6C5-F1
#
_entry.id   AF-A0A914F6C5-F1
#
_cell.length_a   1.000
_cell.length_b   1.000
_cell.length_c   1.000
_cell.angle_alpha   90.00
_cell.angle_beta   90.00
_cell.angle_gamma   90.00
#
_symmetry.space_group_name_H-M   'P 1'
#
loop_
_entity.id
_entity.type
_entity.pdbx_description
1 polymer ?
#
loop_
_entity_poly.entity_id
_entity_poly.type
_entity_poly.pdbx_seq_one_letter_code
_entity_poly.pdbx_strand_id
1 'polypeptide(L)'
;MKQSERKIARIAGVKYEDIQHDPGKIEQMKQSERKIARIAGITYQDIQHDPVNDKKTILDIIRDRAVFKRVVVLWVMWFVAALSSFGVDLNSTNITGNIFINQTCFAIVITISKYCLLILDTVYPRFSRRILYQGSQLGAMICCILLVIMSYLRFEGIPILMFNLLGIVFIEHTWDACYLCGIEAVPTPMRTSTIGSSSMFARVGALLSPI
;
A
#
# COMPACT_ATOMS: atom_id res chain seq x y z
N MET A 1 -19.90 -18.35 13.15
CA MET A 1 -18.79 -19.17 13.68
C MET A 1 -17.42 -18.70 13.19
N LYS A 2 -17.10 -18.70 11.90
CA LYS A 2 -15.76 -18.31 11.37
C LYS A 2 -15.17 -16.97 11.85
N GLN A 3 -16.00 -16.02 12.31
CA GLN A 3 -15.54 -14.70 12.76
C GLN A 3 -15.20 -14.63 14.25
N SER A 4 -15.82 -15.46 15.10
CA SER A 4 -15.50 -15.52 16.53
C SER A 4 -14.16 -16.23 16.77
N GLU A 5 -13.88 -17.26 16.00
CA GLU A 5 -12.65 -18.05 16.11
C GLU A 5 -11.42 -17.29 15.63
N ARG A 6 -11.58 -16.48 14.56
CA ARG A 6 -10.54 -15.55 14.10
C ARG A 6 -10.20 -14.48 15.14
N LYS A 7 -11.14 -14.09 16.00
CA LYS A 7 -10.86 -13.17 17.12
C LYS A 7 -10.02 -13.85 18.20
N ILE A 8 -10.32 -15.10 18.53
CA ILE A 8 -9.57 -15.87 19.55
C ILE A 8 -8.12 -16.11 19.10
N ALA A 9 -7.91 -16.52 17.85
CA ALA A 9 -6.56 -16.69 17.28
C ALA A 9 -5.76 -15.37 17.26
N ARG A 10 -6.41 -14.24 16.98
CA ARG A 10 -5.78 -12.90 17.05
C ARG A 10 -5.33 -12.53 18.46
N ILE A 11 -6.13 -12.86 19.48
CA ILE A 11 -5.83 -12.56 20.89
C ILE A 11 -4.65 -13.42 21.37
N ALA A 12 -4.57 -14.66 20.91
CA ALA A 12 -3.50 -15.59 21.28
C ALA A 12 -2.16 -15.34 20.55
N GLY A 13 -2.12 -14.46 19.54
CA GLY A 13 -0.93 -14.25 18.70
C GLY A 13 -0.53 -15.47 17.85
N VAL A 14 -1.40 -16.49 17.77
CA VAL A 14 -1.17 -17.75 17.07
C VAL A 14 -1.96 -17.73 15.76
N LYS A 15 -1.32 -18.09 14.64
CA LYS A 15 -2.04 -18.27 13.37
C LYS A 15 -3.03 -19.43 13.52
N TYR A 16 -4.26 -19.21 13.07
CA TYR A 16 -5.33 -20.23 13.13
C TYR A 16 -4.93 -21.54 12.41
N GLU A 17 -4.05 -21.47 11.40
CA GLU A 17 -3.45 -22.63 10.71
C GLU A 17 -2.62 -23.54 11.63
N ASP A 18 -1.90 -22.99 12.61
CA ASP A 18 -1.07 -23.80 13.53
C ASP A 18 -1.92 -24.57 14.54
N ILE A 19 -3.14 -24.08 14.81
CA ILE A 19 -4.09 -24.71 15.72
C ILE A 19 -4.66 -25.99 15.09
N GLN A 20 -4.77 -26.06 13.76
CA GLN A 20 -5.33 -27.22 13.04
C GLN A 20 -4.31 -28.33 12.76
N HIS A 21 -3.00 -28.11 12.96
CA HIS A 21 -1.95 -29.11 12.73
C HIS A 21 -1.32 -29.66 14.01
N ASP A 22 -1.42 -28.94 15.13
CA ASP A 22 -0.92 -29.38 16.43
C ASP A 22 -2.06 -30.02 17.25
N PRO A 23 -2.04 -31.35 17.48
CA PRO A 23 -3.11 -32.04 18.21
C PRO A 23 -3.35 -31.46 19.60
N GLY A 24 -2.32 -30.91 20.27
CA GLY A 24 -2.47 -30.26 21.56
C GLY A 24 -3.27 -28.95 21.52
N LYS A 25 -3.16 -28.18 20.43
CA LYS A 25 -3.91 -26.93 20.25
C LYS A 25 -5.37 -27.16 19.84
N ILE A 26 -5.63 -28.22 19.07
CA ILE A 26 -7.01 -28.64 18.73
C ILE A 26 -7.78 -28.98 20.00
N GLU A 27 -7.17 -29.72 20.93
CA GLU A 27 -7.80 -30.07 22.21
C GLU A 27 -8.08 -28.84 23.08
N GLN A 28 -7.16 -27.87 23.14
CA GLN A 28 -7.38 -26.61 23.85
C GLN A 28 -8.53 -25.79 23.24
N MET A 29 -8.64 -25.79 21.91
CA MET A 29 -9.73 -25.13 21.20
C MET A 29 -11.07 -25.79 21.54
N LYS A 30 -11.16 -27.13 21.45
CA LYS A 30 -12.36 -27.90 21.82
C LYS A 30 -12.73 -27.72 23.30
N GLN A 31 -11.76 -27.69 24.21
CA GLN A 31 -12.02 -27.41 25.63
C GLN A 31 -12.61 -26.02 25.87
N SER A 32 -12.11 -25.01 25.15
CA SER A 32 -12.62 -23.64 25.25
C SER A 32 -14.05 -23.54 24.69
N GLU A 33 -14.33 -24.17 23.55
CA GLU A 33 -15.69 -24.26 22.99
C GLU A 33 -16.66 -24.97 23.94
N ARG A 34 -16.23 -26.06 24.60
CA ARG A 34 -17.02 -26.75 25.64
C ARG A 34 -17.33 -25.85 26.84
N LYS A 35 -16.36 -25.04 27.30
CA LYS A 35 -16.58 -24.07 28.39
C LYS A 35 -17.60 -23.00 27.96
N ILE A 36 -17.48 -22.49 26.74
CA ILE A 36 -18.41 -21.48 26.19
C ILE A 36 -19.83 -22.07 26.06
N ALA A 37 -19.97 -23.29 25.54
CA ALA A 37 -21.25 -23.98 25.42
C ALA A 37 -21.91 -24.20 26.79
N ARG A 38 -21.11 -24.58 27.80
CA ARG A 38 -21.58 -24.75 29.19
C ARG A 38 -22.06 -23.44 29.82
N ILE A 39 -21.36 -22.33 29.59
CA ILE A 39 -21.75 -21.01 30.08
C ILE A 39 -23.03 -20.52 29.37
N ALA A 40 -23.16 -20.79 28.07
CA ALA A 40 -24.31 -20.41 27.27
C ALA A 40 -25.53 -21.34 27.45
N GLY A 41 -25.41 -22.43 28.22
CA GLY A 41 -26.50 -23.39 28.45
C GLY A 41 -26.92 -24.18 27.20
N ILE A 42 -26.08 -24.21 26.16
CA ILE A 42 -26.36 -24.91 24.90
C ILE A 42 -25.59 -26.23 24.83
N THR A 43 -26.19 -27.25 24.21
CA THR A 43 -25.52 -28.54 23.99
C THR A 43 -24.34 -28.36 23.04
N TYR A 44 -23.14 -28.74 23.48
CA TYR A 44 -21.94 -28.72 22.65
C TYR A 44 -22.10 -29.69 21.48
N GLN A 45 -21.98 -29.18 20.26
CA GLN A 45 -21.96 -29.97 19.04
C GLN A 45 -20.56 -29.87 18.43
N ASP A 46 -19.91 -31.00 18.17
CA ASP A 46 -18.57 -31.02 17.56
C ASP A 46 -18.71 -30.57 16.10
N ILE A 47 -18.35 -29.32 15.84
CA ILE A 47 -18.35 -28.76 14.49
C ILE A 47 -17.06 -29.24 13.82
N GLN A 48 -17.18 -29.96 12.70
CA GLN A 48 -16.03 -30.22 11.85
C GLN A 48 -15.54 -28.90 11.25
N HIS A 49 -14.37 -28.45 11.71
CA HIS A 49 -13.67 -27.33 11.12
C HIS A 49 -12.96 -27.81 9.85
N ASP A 50 -13.49 -27.44 8.69
CA ASP A 50 -12.76 -27.62 7.43
C ASP A 50 -11.36 -27.00 7.56
N PRO A 51 -10.32 -27.62 7.00
CA PRO A 51 -8.98 -27.04 6.99
C PRO A 51 -9.07 -25.68 6.30
N VAL A 52 -8.75 -24.61 7.03
CA VAL A 52 -8.74 -23.26 6.46
C VAL A 52 -7.48 -23.18 5.62
N ASN A 53 -7.60 -23.44 4.32
CA ASN A 53 -6.53 -23.17 3.37
C ASN A 53 -6.43 -21.66 3.15
N ASP A 54 -5.81 -20.95 4.11
CA ASP A 54 -5.60 -19.50 4.05
C ASP A 54 -4.39 -19.13 3.16
N LYS A 55 -3.64 -20.13 2.69
CA LYS A 55 -2.57 -19.98 1.68
C LYS A 55 -3.16 -19.74 0.29
N LYS A 56 -3.74 -18.56 0.10
CA LYS A 56 -4.10 -18.08 -1.23
C LYS A 56 -2.85 -17.65 -1.99
N THR A 57 -2.52 -18.38 -3.04
CA THR A 57 -1.36 -18.10 -3.88
C THR A 57 -1.70 -17.00 -4.90
N ILE A 58 -0.69 -16.38 -5.53
CA ILE A 58 -0.90 -15.41 -6.64
C ILE A 58 -1.80 -16.01 -7.74
N LEU A 59 -1.69 -17.31 -8.00
CA LEU A 59 -2.56 -18.04 -8.93
C LEU A 59 -4.05 -17.98 -8.54
N ASP A 60 -4.37 -17.96 -7.25
CA ASP A 60 -5.74 -17.81 -6.77
C ASP A 60 -6.27 -16.38 -6.95
N ILE A 61 -5.38 -15.38 -7.00
CA ILE A 61 -5.73 -13.99 -7.37
C ILE A 61 -6.22 -13.95 -8.82
N ILE A 62 -5.53 -14.65 -9.72
CA ILE A 62 -5.86 -14.68 -11.16
C ILE A 62 -7.18 -15.41 -11.40
N ARG A 63 -7.50 -16.41 -10.57
CA ARG A 63 -8.74 -17.19 -10.67
C ARG A 63 -9.98 -16.36 -10.32
N ASP A 64 -9.87 -15.44 -9.36
CA ASP A 64 -10.97 -14.53 -9.01
C ASP A 64 -10.96 -13.28 -9.92
N ARG A 65 -11.83 -13.25 -10.92
CA ARG A 65 -11.91 -12.13 -11.89
C ARG A 65 -12.19 -10.77 -11.24
N ALA A 66 -12.89 -10.71 -10.11
CA ALA A 66 -13.21 -9.45 -9.45
C ALA A 66 -11.99 -8.89 -8.71
N VAL A 67 -11.23 -9.76 -8.04
CA VAL A 67 -9.98 -9.38 -7.37
C VAL A 67 -8.90 -9.09 -8.40
N PHE A 68 -8.77 -9.91 -9.45
CA PHE A 68 -7.80 -9.71 -10.52
C PHE A 68 -7.92 -8.33 -11.16
N LYS A 69 -9.13 -7.86 -11.49
CA LYS A 69 -9.32 -6.49 -12.03
C LYS A 69 -8.77 -5.41 -11.11
N ARG A 70 -8.95 -5.54 -9.78
CA ARG A 70 -8.42 -4.57 -8.80
C ARG A 70 -6.90 -4.61 -8.75
N VAL A 71 -6.32 -5.81 -8.81
CA VAL A 71 -4.86 -6.02 -8.80
C VAL A 71 -4.20 -5.47 -10.06
N VAL A 72 -4.80 -5.67 -11.23
CA VAL A 72 -4.29 -5.09 -12.49
C VAL A 72 -4.28 -3.55 -12.43
N VAL A 73 -5.34 -2.94 -11.91
CA VAL A 73 -5.36 -1.47 -11.70
C VAL A 73 -4.23 -1.05 -10.76
N LEU A 74 -4.00 -1.80 -9.68
CA LEU A 74 -2.91 -1.51 -8.74
C LEU A 74 -1.53 -1.64 -9.41
N TRP A 75 -1.32 -2.64 -10.27
CA TRP A 75 -0.08 -2.80 -11.03
C TRP A 75 0.20 -1.61 -11.94
N VAL A 76 -0.81 -1.12 -12.66
CA VAL A 76 -0.68 0.06 -13.52
C VAL A 76 -0.38 1.30 -12.68
N MET A 77 -1.08 1.49 -11.56
CA MET A 77 -0.84 2.62 -10.65
C MET A 77 0.60 2.64 -10.12
N TRP A 78 1.12 1.48 -9.70
CA TRP A 78 2.49 1.33 -9.21
C TRP A 78 3.53 1.50 -10.31
N PHE A 79 3.25 1.02 -11.52
CA PHE A 79 4.10 1.21 -12.68
C PHE A 79 4.25 2.71 -13.02
N VAL A 80 3.14 3.43 -13.11
CA VAL A 80 3.14 4.87 -13.42
C VAL A 80 3.82 5.67 -12.31
N ALA A 81 3.51 5.37 -11.03
CA ALA A 81 4.14 6.05 -9.89
C ALA A 81 5.67 5.85 -9.89
N ALA A 82 6.13 4.63 -10.16
CA ALA A 82 7.56 4.35 -10.28
C ALA A 82 8.18 5.12 -11.45
N LEU A 83 7.58 5.05 -12.65
CA LEU A 83 8.08 5.76 -13.82
C LEU A 83 8.25 7.26 -13.56
N SER A 84 7.26 7.90 -12.93
CA SER A 84 7.32 9.33 -12.58
C SER A 84 8.37 9.63 -11.50
N SER A 85 8.47 8.79 -10.47
CA SER A 85 9.46 8.96 -9.39
C SER A 85 10.88 8.91 -9.93
N PHE A 86 11.21 7.86 -10.67
CA PHE A 86 12.55 7.69 -11.24
C PHE A 86 12.88 8.79 -12.27
N GLY A 87 11.89 9.26 -13.04
CA GLY A 87 12.08 10.37 -13.97
C GLY A 87 12.44 11.68 -13.26
N VAL A 88 11.79 11.98 -12.13
CA VAL A 88 12.11 13.17 -11.32
C VAL A 88 13.45 13.02 -10.60
N ASP A 89 13.75 11.83 -10.08
CA ASP A 89 15.01 11.54 -9.38
C ASP A 89 16.23 11.69 -10.32
N LEU A 90 16.11 11.23 -11.57
CA LEU A 90 17.15 11.43 -12.58
C LEU A 90 17.41 12.92 -12.83
N ASN A 91 16.35 13.73 -12.90
CA ASN A 91 16.47 15.17 -13.12
C ASN A 91 16.94 15.94 -11.88
N SER A 92 16.63 15.45 -10.67
CA SER A 92 17.04 16.04 -9.39
C SER A 92 18.56 16.20 -9.27
N THR A 93 19.33 15.27 -9.85
CA THR A 93 20.80 15.34 -9.85
C THR A 93 21.38 16.51 -10.67
N ASN A 94 20.62 17.05 -11.63
CA ASN A 94 21.05 18.16 -12.49
C ASN A 94 20.75 19.54 -11.88
N ILE A 95 20.22 19.60 -10.65
CA ILE A 95 19.92 20.86 -9.98
C ILE A 95 21.21 21.49 -9.45
N THR A 96 21.46 22.74 -9.85
CA THR A 96 22.62 23.54 -9.42
C THR A 96 22.69 23.68 -7.89
N GLY A 97 23.84 23.33 -7.31
CA GLY A 97 24.12 23.49 -5.87
C GLY A 97 24.73 22.25 -5.22
N ASN A 98 24.78 22.23 -3.89
CA ASN A 98 25.21 21.05 -3.14
C ASN A 98 24.04 20.06 -3.01
N ILE A 99 24.17 18.92 -3.69
CA ILE A 99 23.18 17.84 -3.73
C ILE A 99 22.77 17.40 -2.32
N PHE A 100 23.71 17.31 -1.37
CA PHE A 100 23.41 16.87 0.00
C PHE A 100 22.51 17.85 0.76
N ILE A 101 22.72 19.15 0.56
CA ILE A 101 21.91 20.20 1.21
C ILE A 101 20.50 20.21 0.61
N ASN A 102 20.41 20.14 -0.71
CA ASN A 102 19.12 20.10 -1.41
C ASN A 102 18.33 18.85 -1.00
N GLN A 103 18.97 17.68 -0.96
CA GLN A 103 18.33 16.43 -0.56
C GLN A 103 17.90 16.43 0.92
N THR A 104 18.67 17.07 1.80
CA THR A 104 18.29 17.24 3.21
C THR A 104 17.05 18.13 3.33
N CYS A 105 17.00 19.25 2.59
CA CYS A 105 15.80 20.09 2.53
C CYS A 105 14.59 19.32 2.00
N PHE A 106 14.78 18.52 0.94
CA PHE A 106 13.70 17.70 0.37
C PHE A 106 13.15 16.73 1.41
N ALA A 107 14.02 16.00 2.12
CA ALA A 107 13.61 15.08 3.17
C ALA A 107 12.82 15.76 4.29
N ILE A 108 13.24 16.95 4.73
CA ILE A 108 12.52 17.73 5.76
C ILE A 108 11.14 18.14 5.27
N VAL A 109 11.05 18.70 4.06
CA VAL A 109 9.77 19.15 3.48
C VAL A 109 8.81 17.98 3.28
N ILE A 110 9.29 16.86 2.74
CA ILE A 110 8.49 15.63 2.57
C ILE A 110 7.96 15.17 3.92
N THR A 111 8.81 15.12 4.94
CA THR A 111 8.43 14.70 6.29
C THR A 111 7.30 15.58 6.85
N ILE A 112 7.46 16.91 6.78
CA ILE A 112 6.42 17.86 7.22
C ILE A 112 5.12 17.66 6.42
N SER A 113 5.23 17.44 5.11
CA SER A 113 4.08 17.22 4.24
C SER A 113 3.31 15.94 4.59
N LYS A 114 4.03 14.84 4.90
CA LYS A 114 3.41 13.58 5.35
C LYS A 114 2.70 13.72 6.69
N TYR A 115 3.25 14.49 7.63
CA TYR A 115 2.54 14.82 8.88
C TYR A 115 1.26 15.62 8.62
N CYS A 116 1.30 16.59 7.71
CA CYS A 116 0.12 17.35 7.30
C CYS A 116 -0.95 16.44 6.68
N LEU A 117 -0.56 15.52 5.80
CA LEU A 117 -1.46 14.52 5.22
C LEU A 117 -2.13 13.66 6.29
N LEU A 118 -1.37 13.18 7.28
CA LEU A 118 -1.88 12.35 8.37
C LEU A 118 -2.91 13.10 9.23
N ILE A 119 -2.65 14.38 9.52
CA ILE A 119 -3.61 15.23 10.23
C ILE A 119 -4.86 15.43 9.39
N LEU A 120 -4.72 15.73 8.09
CA LEU A 120 -5.84 15.91 7.18
C LEU A 120 -6.72 14.65 7.11
N ASP A 121 -6.11 13.48 7.05
CA ASP A 121 -6.83 12.20 7.05
C ASP A 121 -7.61 11.97 8.34
N THR A 122 -7.03 12.35 9.48
CA THR A 122 -7.66 12.22 10.80
C THR A 122 -8.85 13.17 10.95
N VAL A 123 -8.74 14.40 10.41
CA VAL A 123 -9.78 15.43 10.53
C VAL A 123 -10.93 15.22 9.54
N TYR A 124 -10.65 14.66 8.36
CA TYR A 124 -11.65 14.47 7.30
C TYR A 124 -11.95 12.98 7.05
N PRO A 125 -12.83 12.34 7.83
CA PRO A 125 -13.16 10.92 7.67
C PRO A 125 -13.90 10.59 6.35
N ARG A 126 -14.31 11.60 5.58
CA ARG A 126 -14.90 11.44 4.23
C ARG A 126 -13.88 11.56 3.10
N PHE A 127 -12.59 11.62 3.41
CA PHE A 127 -11.56 11.75 2.38
C PHE A 127 -11.53 10.50 1.48
N SER A 128 -12.03 10.64 0.26
CA SER A 128 -12.03 9.53 -0.70
C SER A 128 -10.61 9.27 -1.17
N ARG A 129 -10.09 8.07 -0.87
CA ARG A 129 -8.73 7.63 -1.27
C ARG A 129 -8.47 7.74 -2.77
N ARG A 130 -9.52 7.58 -3.57
CA ARG A 130 -9.44 7.74 -5.03
C ARG A 130 -9.16 9.19 -5.44
N ILE A 131 -9.76 10.15 -4.74
CA ILE A 131 -9.53 11.57 -4.97
C ILE A 131 -8.12 11.95 -4.56
N LEU A 132 -7.61 11.36 -3.45
CA LEU A 132 -6.22 11.57 -3.04
C LEU A 132 -5.25 11.12 -4.13
N TYR A 133 -5.39 9.89 -4.64
CA TYR A 133 -4.53 9.36 -5.70
C TYR A 133 -4.65 10.17 -7.00
N GLN A 134 -5.86 10.44 -7.47
CA GLN A 134 -6.07 11.21 -8.70
C GLN A 134 -5.55 12.65 -8.56
N GLY A 135 -5.79 13.28 -7.42
CA GLY A 135 -5.34 14.65 -7.13
C GLY A 135 -3.81 14.74 -7.04
N SER A 136 -3.16 13.82 -6.31
CA SER A 136 -1.70 13.81 -6.20
C SER A 136 -1.04 13.50 -7.54
N GLN A 137 -1.57 12.54 -8.31
CA GLN A 137 -1.04 12.17 -9.63
C GLN A 137 -1.20 13.32 -10.64
N LEU A 138 -2.35 14.01 -10.64
CA LEU A 138 -2.55 15.19 -11.49
C LEU A 138 -1.60 16.32 -11.10
N GLY A 139 -1.42 16.57 -9.79
CA GLY A 139 -0.46 17.55 -9.28
C GLY A 139 0.97 17.25 -9.73
N ALA A 140 1.40 15.99 -9.61
CA ALA A 140 2.71 15.54 -10.08
C ALA A 140 2.86 15.73 -11.60
N MET A 141 1.85 15.37 -12.39
CA MET A 141 1.86 15.55 -13.85
C MET A 141 1.96 17.02 -14.25
N ILE A 142 1.18 17.90 -13.61
CA ILE A 142 1.24 19.35 -13.86
C ILE A 142 2.64 19.89 -13.52
N CYS A 143 3.20 19.49 -12.37
CA CYS A 143 4.56 19.92 -11.98
C CYS A 143 5.61 19.44 -13.00
N CYS A 144 5.50 18.20 -13.50
CA CYS A 144 6.40 17.69 -14.53
C CYS A 144 6.29 18.47 -15.85
N ILE A 145 5.08 18.77 -16.31
CA ILE A 145 4.86 19.56 -17.53
C ILE A 145 5.45 20.96 -17.36
N LEU A 146 5.24 21.59 -16.21
CA LEU A 146 5.82 22.91 -15.91
C LEU A 146 7.35 22.86 -15.90
N LEU A 147 7.96 21.82 -15.33
CA LEU A 147 9.41 21.64 -15.37
C LEU A 147 9.95 21.50 -16.79
N VAL A 148 9.26 20.75 -17.67
CA VAL A 148 9.62 20.63 -19.09
C VAL A 148 9.54 21.98 -19.80
N ILE A 149 8.46 22.74 -19.56
CA ILE A 149 8.29 24.09 -20.13
C ILE A 149 9.40 25.03 -19.64
N MET A 150 9.72 25.02 -18.34
CA MET A 150 10.79 25.85 -17.77
C MET A 150 12.16 25.49 -18.35
N SER A 151 12.41 24.20 -18.58
CA SER A 151 13.64 23.71 -19.22
C SER A 151 13.74 24.17 -20.68
N TYR A 152 12.65 24.10 -21.43
CA TYR A 152 12.59 24.60 -22.82
C TYR A 152 12.83 26.11 -22.90
N LEU A 153 12.26 26.87 -21.96
CA LEU A 153 12.43 28.32 -21.87
C LEU A 153 13.78 28.75 -21.26
N ARG A 154 14.68 27.81 -20.95
CA ARG A 154 16.01 28.06 -20.34
C ARG A 154 15.93 28.90 -19.06
N PHE A 155 14.84 28.78 -18.30
CA PHE A 155 14.83 29.32 -16.96
C PHE A 155 15.85 28.55 -16.12
N GLU A 156 16.63 29.25 -15.31
CA GLU A 156 17.60 28.65 -14.40
C GLU A 156 17.40 29.21 -12.99
N GLY A 157 17.72 28.40 -11.98
CA GLY A 157 17.74 28.83 -10.57
C GLY A 157 16.56 28.36 -9.72
N ILE A 158 16.21 29.19 -8.73
CA ILE A 158 15.25 28.93 -7.65
C ILE A 158 13.87 28.39 -8.13
N PRO A 159 13.24 28.89 -9.22
CA PRO A 159 11.91 28.41 -9.60
C PRO A 159 11.89 26.92 -9.99
N ILE A 160 12.93 26.42 -10.66
CA ILE A 160 13.04 24.99 -11.00
C ILE A 160 13.15 24.14 -9.75
N LEU A 161 13.95 24.58 -8.77
CA LEU A 161 14.08 23.88 -7.48
C LEU A 161 12.74 23.78 -6.75
N MET A 162 11.93 24.86 -6.75
CA MET A 162 10.63 24.86 -6.10
C MET A 162 9.61 23.94 -6.79
N PHE A 163 9.55 23.94 -8.12
CA PHE A 163 8.66 23.03 -8.85
C PHE A 163 9.12 21.57 -8.76
N ASN A 164 10.43 21.32 -8.70
CA ASN A 164 10.97 19.99 -8.48
C ASN A 164 10.59 19.47 -7.08
N LEU A 165 10.79 20.29 -6.05
CA LEU A 165 10.38 20.00 -4.67
C LEU A 165 8.87 19.66 -4.60
N LEU A 166 8.02 20.49 -5.20
CA LEU A 166 6.58 20.24 -5.25
C LEU A 166 6.25 18.93 -5.97
N GLY A 167 6.91 18.67 -7.11
CA GLY A 167 6.78 17.43 -7.86
C GLY A 167 7.10 16.19 -7.01
N ILE A 168 8.24 16.20 -6.30
CA ILE A 168 8.64 15.12 -5.39
C ILE A 168 7.59 14.92 -4.30
N VAL A 169 7.12 16.00 -3.67
CA VAL A 169 6.07 15.91 -2.64
C VAL A 169 4.80 15.25 -3.21
N PHE A 170 4.32 15.63 -4.40
CA PHE A 170 3.14 15.00 -5.00
C PHE A 170 3.36 13.52 -5.37
N ILE A 171 4.57 13.16 -5.78
CA ILE A 171 4.95 11.76 -6.07
C ILE A 171 4.94 10.94 -4.77
N GLU A 172 5.47 11.45 -3.68
CA GLU A 172 5.43 10.79 -2.37
C GLU A 172 4.00 10.54 -1.89
N HIS A 173 3.11 11.52 -2.04
CA HIS A 173 1.69 11.33 -1.75
C HIS A 173 1.04 10.26 -2.62
N THR A 174 1.46 10.16 -3.88
CA THR A 174 0.98 9.14 -4.81
C THR A 174 1.41 7.75 -4.37
N TRP A 175 2.65 7.59 -3.88
CA TRP A 175 3.12 6.34 -3.29
C TRP A 175 2.29 5.95 -2.07
N ASP A 176 2.09 6.88 -1.13
CA ASP A 176 1.30 6.64 0.08
C ASP A 176 -0.15 6.23 -0.29
N ALA A 177 -0.77 6.91 -1.27
CA ALA A 177 -2.10 6.58 -1.77
C ALA A 177 -2.16 5.21 -2.47
N CYS A 178 -1.12 4.83 -3.24
CA CYS A 178 -0.99 3.53 -3.88
C CYS A 178 -0.92 2.39 -2.85
N TYR A 179 -0.11 2.56 -1.81
CA TYR A 179 -0.01 1.59 -0.72
C TYR A 179 -1.34 1.43 -0.01
N LEU A 180 -2.01 2.55 0.30
CA LEU A 180 -3.29 2.56 0.97
C LEU A 180 -4.41 1.89 0.13
N CYS A 181 -4.46 2.20 -1.17
CA CYS A 181 -5.36 1.53 -2.11
C CYS A 181 -5.08 0.03 -2.19
N GLY A 182 -3.79 -0.38 -2.18
CA GLY A 182 -3.40 -1.78 -2.19
C GLY A 182 -3.86 -2.55 -0.96
N ILE A 183 -3.76 -1.95 0.23
CA ILE A 183 -4.23 -2.62 1.45
C ILE A 183 -5.75 -2.66 1.54
N GLU A 184 -6.47 -1.63 1.10
CA GLU A 184 -7.94 -1.55 1.20
C GLU A 184 -8.65 -2.39 0.12
N ALA A 185 -8.10 -2.45 -1.10
CA ALA A 185 -8.75 -3.13 -2.22
C ALA A 185 -8.63 -4.66 -2.17
N VAL A 186 -7.59 -5.17 -1.49
CA VAL A 186 -7.16 -6.57 -1.52
C VAL A 186 -7.41 -7.25 -0.17
N PRO A 187 -8.02 -8.45 -0.13
CA PRO A 187 -8.26 -9.18 1.11
C PRO A 187 -6.94 -9.58 1.79
N THR A 188 -6.92 -9.56 3.13
CA THR A 188 -5.75 -9.83 3.97
C THR A 188 -4.89 -11.03 3.54
N PRO A 189 -5.42 -12.23 3.22
CA PRO A 189 -4.58 -13.38 2.85
C PRO A 189 -3.79 -13.18 1.54
N MET A 190 -4.25 -12.30 0.65
CA MET A 190 -3.64 -12.10 -0.68
C MET A 190 -2.85 -10.79 -0.78
N ARG A 191 -2.87 -9.97 0.29
CA ARG A 191 -2.31 -8.62 0.31
C ARG A 191 -0.80 -8.62 0.13
N THR A 192 -0.08 -9.45 0.87
CA THR A 192 1.39 -9.52 0.81
C THR A 192 1.87 -9.93 -0.59
N SER A 193 1.25 -10.95 -1.18
CA SER A 193 1.59 -11.41 -2.53
C SER A 193 1.26 -10.36 -3.59
N THR A 194 0.14 -9.64 -3.42
CA THR A 194 -0.25 -8.55 -4.33
C THR A 194 0.75 -7.39 -4.27
N ILE A 195 1.13 -6.93 -3.07
CA ILE A 195 2.13 -5.88 -2.88
C ILE A 195 3.47 -6.31 -3.48
N GLY A 196 3.89 -7.56 -3.26
CA GLY A 196 5.10 -8.12 -3.86
C GLY A 196 5.08 -8.10 -5.39
N SER A 197 3.98 -8.57 -6.01
CA SER A 197 3.82 -8.51 -7.47
C SER A 197 3.81 -7.07 -8.00
N SER A 198 3.15 -6.14 -7.30
CA SER A 198 3.11 -4.72 -7.68
C SER A 198 4.49 -4.07 -7.62
N SER A 199 5.32 -4.46 -6.64
CA SER A 199 6.72 -4.03 -6.56
C SER A 199 7.55 -4.50 -7.77
N MET A 200 7.29 -5.71 -8.29
CA MET A 200 7.96 -6.16 -9.52
C MET A 200 7.60 -5.26 -10.71
N PHE A 201 6.33 -4.90 -10.88
CA PHE A 201 5.90 -3.95 -11.92
C PHE A 201 6.49 -2.55 -11.72
N ALA A 202 6.59 -2.07 -10.48
CA ALA A 202 7.27 -0.82 -10.18
C ALA A 202 8.75 -0.84 -10.62
N ARG A 203 9.46 -1.96 -10.42
CA ARG A 203 10.84 -2.11 -10.90
C ARG A 203 10.94 -2.10 -12.42
N VAL A 204 9.96 -2.67 -13.13
CA VAL A 204 9.90 -2.54 -14.60
C VAL A 204 9.74 -1.07 -15.00
N GLY A 205 8.88 -0.31 -14.32
CA GLY A 205 8.74 1.14 -14.54
C GLY A 205 10.05 1.91 -14.29
N ALA A 206 10.76 1.58 -13.22
CA ALA A 206 12.07 2.15 -12.92
C ALA A 206 13.11 1.88 -14.03
N LEU A 207 13.16 0.63 -14.53
CA LEU A 207 14.08 0.23 -15.60
C LEU A 207 13.76 0.90 -16.92
N LEU A 208 12.49 1.20 -17.20
CA LEU A 208 12.07 1.91 -18.40
C LEU A 208 12.25 3.43 -18.32
N SER A 209 12.35 4.00 -17.11
CA SER A 209 12.46 5.45 -16.93
C SER A 209 13.63 6.13 -17.67
N PRO A 210 14.85 5.54 -17.76
CA PRO A 210 15.96 6.18 -18.47
C PRO A 210 16.03 5.84 -19.97
N ILE A 211 15.20 4.92 -20.47
CA ILE A 211 15.22 4.44 -21.88
C ILE A 211 14.34 5.35 -22.73
#